data_AF-A0A933SHJ0-F1
#
_entry.id   AF-A0A933SHJ0-F1
#
_cell.length_a   1.000
_cell.length_b   1.000
_cell.length_c   1.000
_cell.angle_alpha   90.00
_cell.angle_beta   90.00
_cell.angle_gamma   90.00
#
_symmetry.space_group_name_H-M   'P 1'
#
loop_
_entity.id
_entity.type
_entity.pdbx_description
1 polymer ?
#
loop_
_entity_poly.entity_id
_entity_poly.type
_entity_poly.pdbx_seq_one_letter_code
_entity_poly.pdbx_strand_id
1 'polypeptide(L)' 'MDRGRRDKILTEINRLLLENDLTPEDRETILENILKNHLDHMDDIEEIDMFQDRINDMIDEYVEQHFEDTMEDNYN' A
#
# COMPACT_ATOMS: atom_id res chain seq x y z
N MET A 1 -17.51 -4.77 8.22
CA MET A 1 -17.62 -3.65 7.24
C MET A 1 -18.41 -4.04 5.98
N ASP A 2 -18.81 -3.09 5.12
CA ASP A 2 -19.25 -3.44 3.75
C ASP A 2 -18.02 -3.86 2.92
N ARG A 3 -17.97 -5.12 2.47
CA ARG A 3 -16.86 -5.66 1.66
C ARG A 3 -16.53 -4.76 0.47
N GLY A 4 -17.55 -4.13 -0.12
CA GLY A 4 -17.39 -3.22 -1.25
C GLY A 4 -16.58 -1.95 -0.97
N ARG A 5 -16.47 -1.49 0.29
CA ARG A 5 -15.63 -0.32 0.64
C ARG A 5 -14.16 -0.70 0.71
N ARG A 6 -13.85 -1.83 1.34
CA ARG A 6 -12.48 -2.36 1.47
C ARG A 6 -11.87 -2.67 0.11
N ASP A 7 -12.62 -3.37 -0.75
CA ASP A 7 -12.11 -3.77 -2.07
C ASP A 7 -11.81 -2.56 -2.96
N LYS A 8 -12.58 -1.46 -2.82
CA LYS A 8 -12.29 -0.19 -3.49
C LYS A 8 -10.98 0.43 -3.01
N ILE A 9 -10.73 0.42 -1.71
CA ILE A 9 -9.51 1.00 -1.13
C ILE A 9 -8.28 0.18 -1.53
N LEU A 10 -8.38 -1.15 -1.51
CA LEU A 10 -7.32 -2.02 -2.04
C LEU A 10 -7.03 -1.74 -3.52
N THR A 11 -8.08 -1.52 -4.33
CA THR A 11 -7.91 -1.17 -5.75
C THR A 11 -7.22 0.19 -5.92
N GLU A 12 -7.57 1.17 -5.08
CA GLU A 12 -6.99 2.52 -5.12
C GLU A 12 -5.52 2.53 -4.71
N ILE A 13 -5.17 1.80 -3.65
CA ILE A 13 -3.78 1.59 -3.20
C ILE A 13 -2.98 0.87 -4.28
N ASN A 14 -3.52 -0.19 -4.87
CA ASN A 14 -2.84 -0.92 -5.95
C ASN A 14 -2.56 -0.01 -7.16
N ARG A 15 -3.53 0.83 -7.53
CA ARG A 15 -3.35 1.79 -8.62
C ARG A 15 -2.25 2.81 -8.29
N LEU A 16 -2.25 3.33 -7.07
CA LEU A 16 -1.27 4.32 -6.61
C LEU A 16 0.16 3.76 -6.62
N LEU A 17 0.34 2.52 -6.19
CA LEU A 17 1.64 1.83 -6.19
C LEU A 17 2.16 1.56 -7.60
N LEU A 18 1.27 1.34 -8.58
CA LEU A 18 1.64 1.11 -9.99
C LEU A 18 1.79 2.39 -10.81
N GLU A 19 1.46 3.56 -10.25
CA GLU A 19 1.46 4.83 -10.98
C GLU A 19 2.88 5.43 -11.03
N ASN A 20 3.48 5.45 -12.22
CA ASN A 20 4.86 5.92 -12.44
C ASN A 20 5.05 7.44 -12.33
N ASP A 21 3.97 8.22 -12.40
CA ASP A 21 4.03 9.70 -12.43
C ASP A 21 4.19 10.34 -11.03
N LEU A 22 4.22 9.54 -9.96
CA LEU A 22 4.38 10.00 -8.59
C LEU A 22 5.80 9.76 -8.07
N THR A 23 6.29 10.68 -7.24
CA THR A 23 7.51 10.41 -6.47
C THR A 23 7.21 9.43 -5.32
N PRO A 24 8.22 8.70 -4.79
CA PRO A 24 8.02 7.85 -3.62
C PRO A 24 7.42 8.61 -2.42
N GLU A 25 7.85 9.85 -2.19
CA GLU A 25 7.37 10.71 -1.09
C GLU A 25 5.89 11.11 -1.28
N ASP A 26 5.48 11.41 -2.52
CA ASP A 26 4.08 11.69 -2.85
C ASP A 26 3.22 10.44 -2.64
N ARG A 27 3.71 9.26 -3.07
CA ARG A 27 3.01 7.98 -2.86
C ARG A 27 2.82 7.68 -1.38
N GLU A 28 3.87 7.82 -0.57
CA GLU A 28 3.83 7.62 0.88
C GLU A 28 2.77 8.54 1.52
N THR A 29 2.80 9.82 1.19
CA THR A 29 1.84 10.81 1.71
C THR A 29 0.39 10.45 1.36
N ILE A 30 0.14 10.00 0.13
CA ILE A 30 -1.21 9.62 -0.31
C ILE A 30 -1.65 8.31 0.37
N LEU A 31 -0.75 7.32 0.45
CA LEU A 31 -1.00 6.04 1.14
C LEU A 31 -1.37 6.27 2.60
N GLU A 32 -0.59 7.06 3.34
CA GLU A 32 -0.86 7.37 4.74
C GLU A 32 -2.26 7.99 4.92
N ASN A 33 -2.65 8.91 4.05
CA ASN A 33 -3.94 9.57 4.11
C ASN A 33 -5.10 8.60 3.82
N ILE A 34 -4.96 7.73 2.81
CA ILE A 34 -5.96 6.70 2.49
C ILE A 34 -6.10 5.71 3.64
N LEU A 35 -4.98 5.22 4.16
CA LEU A 35 -4.94 4.24 5.24
C LEU A 35 -5.53 4.81 6.52
N LYS A 36 -5.10 6.00 6.95
CA LYS A 36 -5.62 6.67 8.14
C LYS A 36 -7.13 6.88 8.04
N ASN A 37 -7.59 7.46 6.93
CA ASN A 37 -9.01 7.66 6.71
C ASN A 37 -9.76 6.33 6.66
N HIS A 38 -9.18 5.24 6.16
CA HIS A 38 -9.87 3.95 6.17
C HIS A 38 -9.96 3.35 7.57
N LEU A 39 -8.82 3.27 8.26
CA LEU A 39 -8.65 2.67 9.58
C LEU A 39 -9.50 3.39 10.65
N ASP A 40 -9.64 4.72 10.56
CA ASP A 40 -10.50 5.51 11.46
C ASP A 40 -11.99 5.12 11.37
N HIS A 41 -12.41 4.41 10.32
CA HIS A 41 -13.77 3.90 10.14
C HIS A 41 -13.88 2.39 10.39
N MET A 42 -12.83 1.76 10.90
CA MET A 42 -12.81 0.34 11.24
C MET A 42 -12.93 0.19 12.76
N ASP A 43 -13.94 -0.56 13.20
CA ASP A 43 -14.18 -0.82 14.62
C ASP A 43 -13.78 -2.25 15.04
N ASP A 44 -13.56 -3.13 14.07
CA ASP A 44 -13.22 -4.54 14.29
C ASP A 44 -11.72 -4.76 14.12
N ILE A 45 -11.06 -5.13 15.22
CA ILE A 45 -9.61 -5.36 15.28
C ILE A 45 -9.18 -6.49 14.35
N GLU A 46 -9.97 -7.56 14.21
CA GLU A 46 -9.62 -8.67 13.32
C GLU A 46 -9.71 -8.24 11.85
N GLU A 47 -10.71 -7.41 11.51
CA GLU A 47 -10.80 -6.82 10.16
C GLU A 47 -9.65 -5.84 9.90
N ILE A 48 -9.19 -5.09 10.90
CA ILE A 48 -8.05 -4.18 10.81
C ILE A 48 -6.76 -4.96 10.54
N ASP A 49 -6.47 -6.00 11.33
CA ASP A 49 -5.26 -6.80 11.19
C ASP A 49 -5.19 -7.43 9.79
N MET A 50 -6.27 -8.08 9.35
CA MET A 50 -6.33 -8.65 7.99
C MET A 50 -6.15 -7.62 6.88
N PHE A 51 -6.65 -6.39 7.09
CA PHE A 51 -6.49 -5.31 6.13
C PHE A 51 -5.04 -4.82 6.10
N GLN A 52 -4.43 -4.60 7.26
CA GLN A 52 -3.03 -4.17 7.38
C GLN A 52 -2.07 -5.19 6.80
N ASP A 53 -2.26 -6.49 7.06
CA ASP A 53 -1.48 -7.57 6.45
C ASP A 53 -1.52 -7.49 4.92
N ARG A 54 -2.72 -7.29 4.36
CA ARG A 54 -2.87 -7.22 2.90
C ARG A 54 -2.20 -5.99 2.29
N ILE A 55 -2.15 -4.87 3.01
CA ILE A 55 -1.45 -3.66 2.57
C ILE A 55 0.05 -3.86 2.63
N ASN A 56 0.56 -4.50 3.69
CA ASN A 56 1.98 -4.80 3.81
C ASN A 56 2.46 -5.67 2.64
N ASP A 57 1.72 -6.73 2.29
CA ASP A 57 2.02 -7.55 1.11
C ASP A 57 2.18 -6.69 -0.16
N MET A 58 1.27 -5.74 -0.38
CA MET A 58 1.28 -4.88 -1.57
C MET A 58 2.44 -3.89 -1.58
N ILE A 59 2.80 -3.36 -0.40
CA ILE A 59 3.95 -2.45 -0.25
C ILE A 59 5.25 -3.23 -0.47
N ASP A 60 5.37 -4.43 0.10
CA ASP A 60 6.52 -5.30 -0.08
C ASP A 60 6.73 -5.64 -1.56
N GLU A 61 5.66 -6.05 -2.28
CA GLU A 61 5.72 -6.28 -3.73
C GLU A 61 6.18 -5.03 -4.51
N TYR A 62 5.72 -3.83 -4.11
CA TYR A 62 6.17 -2.58 -4.72
C TYR A 62 7.64 -2.30 -4.44
N VAL A 63 8.11 -2.53 -3.20
CA VAL A 63 9.51 -2.34 -2.81
C VAL A 63 10.43 -3.29 -3.56
N GLU A 64 10.07 -4.57 -3.65
CA GLU A 64 10.80 -5.57 -4.42
C GLU A 64 10.96 -5.13 -5.88
N GLN A 65 9.86 -4.74 -6.54
CA GLN A 65 9.88 -4.33 -7.94
C GLN A 65 10.65 -3.04 -8.23
N HIS A 66 10.74 -2.11 -7.27
CA HIS A 66 11.34 -0.79 -7.49
C HIS A 66 12.76 -0.64 -6.93
N PHE A 67 13.17 -1.48 -5.98
CA PHE A 67 14.42 -1.31 -5.26
C PHE A 67 15.34 -2.54 -5.27
N GLU A 68 14.85 -3.76 -5.52
CA GLU A 68 15.72 -4.95 -5.54
C GLU A 68 16.62 -5.04 -6.78
N ASP A 69 16.20 -4.50 -7.93
CA ASP A 69 17.07 -4.39 -9.12
C ASP A 69 18.27 -3.44 -8.91
N THR A 70 18.26 -2.60 -7.87
CA THR A 70 19.34 -1.64 -7.59
C THR A 70 20.44 -2.20 -6.69
N MET A 71 20.26 -3.39 -6.10
CA MET A 71 21.22 -3.99 -5.16
C MET A 71 22.23 -4.97 -5.80
N GLU A 72 22.00 -5.45 -7.04
CA GLU A 72 22.97 -6.31 -7.73
C GLU A 72 24.15 -5.55 -8.37
N ASP A 73 24.01 -4.25 -8.65
CA ASP A 73 25.03 -3.49 -9.41
C ASP A 73 26.14 -2.84 -8.56
N ASN A 74 26.12 -2.96 -7.22
CA ASN A 74 27.10 -2.32 -6.33
C ASN A 74 28.16 -3.26 -5.72
N TYR A 75 28.30 -4.49 -6.26
CA TYR A 75 29.34 -5.46 -5.88
C TYR A 75 30.40 -5.69 -6.98
N ASN A 76 30.94 -4.63 -7.58
CA ASN A 76 32.14 -4.71 -8.43
C ASN A 76 33.24 -3.76 -7.98
#